data_AF-A0A6J6KKZ8-F1
#
_entry.id   AF-A0A6J6KKZ8-F1
#
_cell.length_a   1.000
_cell.length_b   1.000
_cell.length_c   1.000
_cell.angle_alpha   90.00
_cell.angle_beta   90.00
_cell.angle_gamma   90.00
#
_symmetry.space_group_name_H-M   'P 1'
#
loop_
_entity.id
_entity.type
_entity.pdbx_description
1 polymer ?
#
loop_
_entity_poly.entity_id
_entity_poly.type
_entity_poly.pdbx_seq_one_letter_code
_entity_poly.pdbx_strand_id
1 'polypeptide(L)'
;MPEEIGATSENESPIDLAKLRETISGDSTFSLGLFFPLFCVALPLSLFGERQDITTMHNALLWGVIHLSGYLFTWILWTSIKEVKDSLGIRFTHWWPLFFLSGLGGAINALIVANVLPLTSMDYSISLWGRLSAGFFSFMIWLPLETVILSGRKSFEQFEKDSINDLLNQERIRILQTDLISLVRVSIEGKLRRDLGISAEKSSSLLKLERLKERKESRASEVLQELATKDLQVLSQELMSLAMDMPEEEVDRKSKETKLFRAFRVGTNSEPINLFLLTICSAIILAPLTIRNFGFHDGIVASVFFFIVMFLCTAIANQIFRSSNFSGIAVFIGWACGLFVVFLILYSQRLHIRESMHLTHFAGLAWIPWVLFVIAGQVIFNVGKASFISQARAMDVFSEQIKMTSVRQNIINLEIATVSRDWAKQLHGPIRAELLATALMLERAQASGDEKEMDLVLQQAVALLDSLVQAAPLEKKSAVQEIEYRVSLWEPLVDITADLSGFTHLPESSNSQDLGGVIEEAISNAVRHAMATSISIVLKNEPSGELVIEVVNDGMWKDLINPGVGSALYSIYSDEHWTISRNPTTRLTTLRLSVS
;
A
#
# COMPACT_ATOMS: atom_id res chain seq x y z
N MET A 1 -42.76 -13.00 -23.15
CA MET A 1 -42.44 -14.35 -22.62
C MET A 1 -40.97 -14.32 -22.27
N PRO A 2 -40.62 -14.45 -20.97
CA PRO A 2 -39.23 -14.38 -20.53
C PRO A 2 -38.55 -15.75 -20.66
N GLU A 3 -37.36 -15.77 -21.24
CA GLU A 3 -36.46 -16.92 -21.22
C GLU A 3 -35.87 -17.09 -19.81
N GLU A 4 -36.05 -18.29 -19.28
CA GLU A 4 -35.41 -18.78 -18.06
C GLU A 4 -33.89 -18.82 -18.24
N ILE A 5 -33.18 -17.92 -17.56
CA ILE A 5 -31.76 -18.10 -17.30
C ILE A 5 -31.65 -19.15 -16.20
N GLY A 6 -31.38 -20.39 -16.60
CA GLY A 6 -31.05 -21.49 -15.71
C GLY A 6 -29.81 -21.14 -14.88
N ALA A 7 -30.04 -20.82 -13.61
CA ALA A 7 -29.01 -20.84 -12.59
C ALA A 7 -28.58 -22.29 -12.39
N THR A 8 -27.52 -22.70 -13.06
CA THR A 8 -26.76 -23.89 -12.68
C THR A 8 -26.16 -23.64 -11.31
N SER A 9 -26.82 -24.15 -10.27
CA SER A 9 -26.28 -24.26 -8.93
C SER A 9 -25.12 -25.25 -8.97
N GLU A 10 -23.93 -24.79 -9.36
CA GLU A 10 -22.71 -25.49 -8.98
C GLU A 10 -22.64 -25.45 -7.46
N ASN A 11 -22.66 -26.64 -6.90
CA ASN A 11 -22.58 -26.93 -5.48
C ASN A 11 -21.15 -26.58 -5.02
N GLU A 12 -20.85 -25.29 -4.87
CA GLU A 12 -19.62 -24.81 -4.27
C GLU A 12 -19.54 -25.37 -2.86
N SER A 13 -18.68 -26.37 -2.65
CA SER A 13 -18.38 -26.81 -1.29
C SER A 13 -17.85 -25.59 -0.52
N PRO A 14 -18.33 -25.32 0.70
CA PRO A 14 -18.04 -24.06 1.41
C PRO A 14 -16.57 -23.91 1.84
N ILE A 15 -15.70 -24.85 1.49
CA ILE A 15 -14.26 -24.84 1.75
C ILE A 15 -13.57 -25.46 0.55
N ASP A 16 -12.90 -24.64 -0.26
CA ASP A 16 -11.96 -25.15 -1.27
C ASP A 16 -10.80 -25.85 -0.55
N LEU A 17 -10.85 -27.18 -0.52
CA LEU A 17 -9.86 -28.03 0.14
C LEU A 17 -8.46 -27.88 -0.49
N ALA A 18 -8.37 -27.49 -1.76
CA ALA A 18 -7.09 -27.21 -2.41
C ALA A 18 -6.49 -25.91 -1.86
N LYS A 19 -7.31 -24.87 -1.73
CA LYS A 19 -6.91 -23.59 -1.13
C LYS A 19 -6.55 -23.73 0.34
N LEU A 20 -7.32 -24.51 1.12
CA LEU A 20 -7.00 -24.80 2.52
C LEU A 20 -5.67 -25.57 2.66
N ARG A 21 -5.42 -26.54 1.75
CA ARG A 21 -4.14 -27.27 1.71
C ARG A 21 -2.99 -26.31 1.48
N GLU A 22 -3.10 -25.42 0.50
CA GLU A 22 -2.08 -24.43 0.17
C GLU A 22 -1.82 -23.44 1.32
N THR A 23 -2.87 -22.98 2.00
CA THR A 23 -2.77 -22.12 3.18
C THR A 23 -2.01 -22.79 4.34
N ILE A 24 -2.32 -24.06 4.63
CA ILE A 24 -1.73 -24.79 5.76
C ILE A 24 -0.27 -25.19 5.46
N SER A 25 0.03 -25.60 4.22
CA SER A 25 1.34 -26.11 3.83
C SER A 25 2.25 -25.11 3.11
N GLY A 26 1.83 -23.84 3.00
CA GLY A 26 2.52 -22.77 2.29
C GLY A 26 3.59 -22.04 3.11
N ASP A 27 3.94 -20.82 2.69
CA ASP A 27 5.10 -20.09 3.23
C ASP A 27 4.93 -19.61 4.69
N SER A 28 3.71 -19.65 5.22
CA SER A 28 3.40 -19.33 6.62
C SER A 28 3.67 -20.49 7.59
N THR A 29 3.99 -21.69 7.11
CA THR A 29 4.26 -22.86 7.95
C THR A 29 5.49 -22.65 8.84
N PHE A 30 5.32 -22.73 10.17
CA PHE A 30 6.34 -22.45 11.21
C PHE A 30 6.81 -20.99 11.31
N SER A 31 5.99 -20.02 10.90
CA SER A 31 6.34 -18.61 11.09
C SER A 31 6.44 -18.20 12.58
N LEU A 32 5.86 -18.97 13.52
CA LEU A 32 5.91 -18.84 14.99
C LEU A 32 5.63 -17.43 15.56
N GLY A 33 5.17 -16.49 14.73
CA GLY A 33 4.93 -15.10 15.11
C GLY A 33 3.69 -14.92 15.99
N LEU A 34 2.81 -15.93 16.04
CA LEU A 34 1.63 -15.96 16.92
C LEU A 34 1.78 -16.96 18.06
N PHE A 35 2.89 -17.70 18.14
CA PHE A 35 3.15 -18.67 19.19
C PHE A 35 2.96 -18.07 20.60
N PHE A 36 3.59 -16.92 20.89
CA PHE A 36 3.50 -16.28 22.21
C PHE A 36 2.09 -15.72 22.52
N PRO A 37 1.41 -14.99 21.60
CA PRO A 37 0.01 -14.61 21.80
C PRO A 37 -0.93 -15.80 22.05
N LEU A 38 -0.78 -16.88 21.28
CA LEU A 38 -1.58 -18.09 21.43
C LEU A 38 -1.24 -18.82 22.73
N PHE A 39 0.02 -18.79 23.16
CA PHE A 39 0.47 -19.28 24.46
C PHE A 39 -0.16 -18.51 25.62
N CYS A 40 -0.24 -17.18 25.55
CA CYS A 40 -0.90 -16.38 26.60
C CYS A 40 -2.38 -16.75 26.77
N VAL A 41 -3.03 -17.24 25.71
CA VAL A 41 -4.39 -17.80 25.78
C VAL A 41 -4.37 -19.24 26.33
N ALA A 42 -3.41 -20.06 25.89
CA ALA A 42 -3.29 -21.48 26.26
C ALA A 42 -2.82 -21.73 27.71
N LEU A 43 -2.05 -20.82 28.29
CA LEU A 43 -1.49 -20.97 29.63
C LEU A 43 -2.59 -21.03 30.71
N PRO A 44 -3.53 -20.06 30.81
CA PRO A 44 -4.66 -20.15 31.72
C PRO A 44 -5.43 -21.47 31.55
N LEU A 45 -5.73 -21.86 30.31
CA LEU A 45 -6.44 -23.11 29.99
C LEU A 45 -5.75 -24.35 30.57
N SER A 46 -4.43 -24.43 30.41
CA SER A 46 -3.66 -25.56 30.92
C SER A 46 -3.66 -25.63 32.46
N LEU A 47 -3.62 -24.49 33.14
CA LEU A 47 -3.71 -24.42 34.60
C LEU A 47 -5.03 -24.96 35.09
N PHE A 48 -6.14 -24.48 34.55
CA PHE A 48 -7.48 -24.91 34.98
C PHE A 48 -7.84 -26.33 34.55
N GLY A 49 -7.08 -26.93 33.63
CA GLY A 49 -7.22 -28.33 33.24
C GLY A 49 -6.69 -29.32 34.29
N GLU A 50 -5.83 -28.92 35.21
CA GLU A 50 -5.19 -29.78 36.22
C GLU A 50 -5.91 -29.60 37.58
N ARG A 51 -7.10 -30.22 37.66
CA ARG A 51 -8.16 -29.96 38.65
C ARG A 51 -7.80 -30.23 40.13
N GLN A 52 -6.67 -30.86 40.43
CA GLN A 52 -6.48 -31.47 41.76
C GLN A 52 -5.83 -30.55 42.81
N ASP A 53 -5.03 -29.53 42.45
CA ASP A 53 -4.18 -28.84 43.45
C ASP A 53 -4.11 -27.30 43.39
N ILE A 54 -4.93 -26.61 42.59
CA ILE A 54 -5.00 -25.13 42.61
C ILE A 54 -5.83 -24.63 43.80
N THR A 55 -5.58 -25.17 44.98
CA THR A 55 -6.22 -24.76 46.23
C THR A 55 -5.53 -23.55 46.86
N THR A 56 -4.26 -23.31 46.51
CA THR A 56 -3.46 -22.18 46.99
C THR A 56 -2.85 -21.39 45.82
N MET A 57 -2.62 -20.08 46.02
CA MET A 57 -1.92 -19.22 45.05
C MET A 57 -0.51 -19.75 44.74
N HIS A 58 0.14 -20.36 45.74
CA HIS A 58 1.46 -20.98 45.57
C HIS A 58 1.43 -22.13 44.56
N ASN A 59 0.48 -23.05 44.69
CA ASN A 59 0.33 -24.16 43.74
C ASN A 59 -0.08 -23.65 42.35
N ALA A 60 -0.92 -22.62 42.27
CA ALA A 60 -1.29 -22.00 41.00
C ALA A 60 -0.07 -21.41 40.26
N LEU A 61 0.81 -20.72 40.99
CA LEU A 61 2.05 -20.15 40.44
C LEU A 61 3.03 -21.25 40.03
N LEU A 62 3.18 -22.29 40.84
CA LEU A 62 4.03 -23.44 40.50
C LEU A 62 3.53 -24.16 39.24
N TRP A 63 2.23 -24.41 39.12
CA TRP A 63 1.64 -24.92 37.88
C TRP A 63 1.88 -23.99 36.68
N GLY A 64 1.83 -22.67 36.91
CA GLY A 64 2.21 -21.64 35.93
C GLY A 64 3.62 -21.83 35.39
N VAL A 65 4.58 -22.00 36.29
CA VAL A 65 6.00 -22.20 35.95
C VAL A 65 6.23 -23.55 35.26
N ILE A 66 5.59 -24.61 35.75
CA ILE A 66 5.71 -25.96 35.15
C ILE A 66 5.20 -25.94 33.71
N HIS A 67 4.01 -25.38 33.47
CA HIS A 67 3.48 -25.29 32.12
C HIS A 67 4.35 -24.38 31.24
N LEU A 68 4.75 -23.20 31.73
CA LEU A 68 5.65 -22.30 31.01
C LEU A 68 6.92 -23.02 30.54
N SER A 69 7.52 -23.90 31.36
CA SER A 69 8.70 -24.67 30.97
C SER A 69 8.43 -25.62 29.80
N GLY A 70 7.30 -26.31 29.79
CA GLY A 70 6.93 -27.23 28.72
C GLY A 70 6.56 -26.51 27.42
N TYR A 71 5.90 -25.35 27.50
CA TYR A 71 5.64 -24.49 26.34
C TYR A 71 6.93 -23.89 25.76
N LEU A 72 7.87 -23.46 26.61
CA LEU A 72 9.19 -22.97 26.15
C LEU A 72 9.96 -24.05 25.39
N PHE A 73 9.93 -25.29 25.87
CA PHE A 73 10.57 -26.40 25.17
C PHE A 73 9.86 -26.76 23.86
N THR A 74 8.53 -26.67 23.83
CA THR A 74 7.75 -26.84 22.60
C THR A 74 8.10 -25.76 21.57
N TRP A 75 8.30 -24.53 22.03
CA TRP A 75 8.77 -23.43 21.19
C TRP A 75 10.15 -23.73 20.60
N ILE A 76 11.13 -24.10 21.45
CA ILE A 76 12.49 -24.47 21.02
C ILE A 76 12.44 -25.60 19.98
N LEU A 77 11.63 -26.62 20.23
CA LEU A 77 11.46 -27.74 19.31
C LEU A 77 10.92 -27.27 17.95
N TRP A 78 9.88 -26.45 17.94
CA TRP A 78 9.28 -25.95 16.70
C TRP A 78 10.21 -24.96 15.97
N THR A 79 11.00 -24.15 16.66
CA THR A 79 12.03 -23.30 16.03
C THR A 79 13.15 -24.15 15.44
N SER A 80 13.62 -25.19 16.13
CA SER A 80 14.64 -26.10 15.58
C SER A 80 14.12 -26.87 14.36
N ILE A 81 12.87 -27.34 14.40
CA ILE A 81 12.23 -27.98 13.22
C ILE A 81 12.15 -27.00 12.05
N LYS A 82 11.84 -25.73 12.31
CA LYS A 82 11.82 -24.68 11.29
C LYS A 82 13.20 -24.47 10.67
N GLU A 83 14.25 -24.29 11.49
CA GLU A 83 15.63 -24.08 11.00
C GLU A 83 16.14 -25.27 10.18
N VAL A 84 15.84 -26.50 10.61
CA VAL A 84 16.18 -27.71 9.85
C VAL A 84 15.39 -27.78 8.53
N LYS A 85 14.09 -27.46 8.55
CA LYS A 85 13.27 -27.39 7.33
C LYS A 85 13.82 -26.36 6.35
N ASP A 86 14.14 -25.16 6.82
CA ASP A 86 14.60 -24.05 6.00
C ASP A 86 16.01 -24.32 5.45
N SER A 87 16.91 -24.92 6.23
CA SER A 87 18.25 -25.31 5.77
C SER A 87 18.27 -26.48 4.78
N LEU A 88 17.31 -27.41 4.89
CA LEU A 88 17.16 -28.55 3.97
C LEU A 88 16.23 -28.27 2.78
N GLY A 89 15.61 -27.08 2.72
CA GLY A 89 14.66 -26.71 1.66
C GLY A 89 13.40 -27.60 1.63
N ILE A 90 13.01 -28.20 2.75
CA ILE A 90 11.88 -29.14 2.80
C ILE A 90 10.56 -28.37 2.69
N ARG A 91 9.75 -28.72 1.68
CA ARG A 91 8.37 -28.24 1.56
C ARG A 91 7.39 -29.33 2.01
N PHE A 92 6.51 -28.99 2.94
CA PHE A 92 5.40 -29.87 3.30
C PHE A 92 4.40 -29.87 2.15
N THR A 93 4.21 -31.00 1.48
CA THR A 93 3.24 -31.12 0.37
C THR A 93 1.84 -31.53 0.85
N HIS A 94 1.74 -32.03 2.08
CA HIS A 94 0.51 -32.47 2.72
C HIS A 94 0.28 -31.73 4.03
N TRP A 95 -0.99 -31.54 4.40
CA TRP A 95 -1.39 -30.80 5.60
C TRP A 95 -1.38 -31.66 6.88
N TRP A 96 -1.66 -32.96 6.78
CA TRP A 96 -1.73 -33.87 7.92
C TRP A 96 -0.43 -34.03 8.74
N PRO A 97 0.80 -33.94 8.18
CA PRO A 97 2.03 -33.99 8.97
C PRO A 97 2.12 -32.85 9.98
N LEU A 98 1.52 -31.69 9.69
CA LEU A 98 1.52 -30.54 10.59
C LEU A 98 0.64 -30.78 11.81
N PHE A 99 -0.51 -31.43 11.65
CA PHE A 99 -1.35 -31.85 12.78
C PHE A 99 -0.60 -32.84 13.67
N PHE A 100 0.08 -33.82 13.07
CA PHE A 100 0.86 -34.80 13.80
C PHE A 100 2.06 -34.17 14.54
N LEU A 101 2.83 -33.30 13.88
CA LEU A 101 3.94 -32.55 14.48
C LEU A 101 3.47 -31.63 15.61
N SER A 102 2.30 -31.00 15.45
CA SER A 102 1.68 -30.18 16.49
C SER A 102 1.30 -31.03 17.71
N GLY A 103 0.69 -32.19 17.48
CA GLY A 103 0.38 -33.15 18.53
C GLY A 103 1.61 -33.69 19.23
N LEU A 104 2.68 -34.01 18.50
CA LEU A 104 3.96 -34.41 19.11
C LEU A 104 4.52 -33.32 20.02
N GLY A 105 4.44 -32.05 19.62
CA GLY A 105 4.80 -30.92 20.47
C GLY A 105 4.03 -30.92 21.79
N GLY A 106 2.70 -31.15 21.75
CA GLY A 106 1.88 -31.26 22.95
C GLY A 106 2.17 -32.49 23.82
N ALA A 107 2.50 -33.63 23.22
CA ALA A 107 2.92 -34.82 23.95
C ALA A 107 4.26 -34.58 24.67
N ILE A 108 5.20 -33.90 24.01
CA ILE A 108 6.50 -33.50 24.60
C ILE A 108 6.29 -32.50 25.74
N ASN A 109 5.42 -31.49 25.55
CA ASN A 109 5.01 -30.60 26.62
C ASN A 109 4.48 -31.39 27.84
N ALA A 110 3.57 -32.34 27.60
CA ALA A 110 3.00 -33.18 28.65
C ALA A 110 4.05 -34.08 29.34
N LEU A 111 5.04 -34.56 28.59
CA LEU A 111 6.17 -35.33 29.13
C LEU A 111 7.05 -34.46 30.04
N ILE A 112 7.34 -33.22 29.64
CA ILE A 112 8.15 -32.28 30.43
C ILE A 112 7.42 -31.92 31.72
N VAL A 113 6.13 -31.59 31.62
CA VAL A 113 5.27 -31.35 32.79
C VAL A 113 5.32 -32.56 33.73
N ALA A 114 5.23 -33.79 33.21
CA ALA A 114 5.29 -35.01 34.02
C ALA A 114 6.65 -35.25 34.70
N ASN A 115 7.76 -34.77 34.13
CA ASN A 115 9.10 -34.93 34.71
C ASN A 115 9.50 -33.79 35.65
N VAL A 116 8.95 -32.59 35.46
CA VAL A 116 9.17 -31.44 36.36
C VAL A 116 8.29 -31.55 37.61
N LEU A 117 7.09 -32.13 37.48
CA LEU A 117 6.14 -32.21 38.59
C LEU A 117 6.67 -32.95 39.83
N PRO A 118 7.41 -34.09 39.77
CA PRO A 118 7.99 -34.74 40.94
C PRO A 118 9.01 -33.89 41.71
N LEU A 119 9.56 -32.85 41.09
CA LEU A 119 10.42 -31.86 41.76
C LEU A 119 9.61 -30.88 42.61
N THR A 120 8.28 -30.91 42.49
CA THR A 120 7.34 -30.15 43.30
C THR A 120 6.66 -31.09 44.29
N SER A 121 6.39 -30.62 45.50
CA SER A 121 5.72 -31.40 46.55
C SER A 121 4.20 -31.56 46.32
N MET A 122 3.75 -31.58 45.07
CA MET A 122 2.33 -31.70 44.70
C MET A 122 1.93 -33.16 44.53
N ASP A 123 0.73 -33.52 44.99
CA ASP A 123 0.20 -34.87 44.85
C ASP A 123 -0.37 -35.07 43.45
N TYR A 124 -0.13 -36.23 42.84
CA TYR A 124 -0.57 -36.46 41.46
C TYR A 124 -1.10 -37.87 41.19
N SER A 125 -2.30 -37.93 40.61
CA SER A 125 -3.04 -39.20 40.41
C SER A 125 -3.32 -39.58 38.96
N ILE A 126 -2.92 -38.78 37.96
CA ILE A 126 -3.21 -39.10 36.54
C ILE A 126 -2.06 -39.93 35.95
N SER A 127 -2.39 -40.92 35.12
CA SER A 127 -1.39 -41.74 34.44
C SER A 127 -0.57 -40.93 33.42
N LEU A 128 0.70 -41.31 33.24
CA LEU A 128 1.57 -40.73 32.21
C LEU A 128 0.92 -40.81 30.82
N TRP A 129 0.32 -41.95 30.49
CA TRP A 129 -0.39 -42.16 29.22
C TRP A 129 -1.56 -41.18 29.04
N GLY A 130 -2.36 -40.95 30.09
CA GLY A 130 -3.45 -39.98 30.04
C GLY A 130 -2.96 -38.53 29.83
N ARG A 131 -1.79 -38.18 30.38
CA ARG A 131 -1.16 -36.87 30.11
C ARG A 131 -0.68 -36.74 28.67
N LEU A 132 0.05 -37.74 28.17
CA LEU A 132 0.61 -37.73 26.82
C LEU A 132 -0.49 -37.67 25.76
N SER A 133 -1.56 -38.48 25.92
CA SER A 133 -2.68 -38.47 25.00
C SER A 133 -3.45 -37.14 25.05
N ALA A 134 -3.71 -36.61 26.24
CA ALA A 134 -4.39 -35.32 26.38
C ALA A 134 -3.55 -34.19 25.77
N GLY A 135 -2.24 -34.16 26.02
CA GLY A 135 -1.31 -33.19 25.42
C GLY A 135 -1.27 -33.29 23.90
N PHE A 136 -1.20 -34.50 23.35
CA PHE A 136 -1.20 -34.72 21.90
C PHE A 136 -2.44 -34.14 21.22
N PHE A 137 -3.64 -34.55 21.66
CA PHE A 137 -4.87 -34.11 21.00
C PHE A 137 -5.19 -32.64 21.25
N SER A 138 -4.88 -32.12 22.45
CA SER A 138 -5.09 -30.70 22.76
C SER A 138 -4.21 -29.80 21.91
N PHE A 139 -3.02 -30.26 21.51
CA PHE A 139 -2.11 -29.47 20.69
C PHE A 139 -2.18 -29.72 19.20
N MET A 140 -2.86 -30.78 18.76
CA MET A 140 -2.92 -31.19 17.36
C MET A 140 -3.36 -30.08 16.40
N ILE A 141 -4.12 -29.09 16.89
CA ILE A 141 -4.69 -28.01 16.08
C ILE A 141 -3.85 -26.72 16.12
N TRP A 142 -2.94 -26.51 17.09
CA TRP A 142 -2.27 -25.20 17.26
C TRP A 142 -1.39 -24.77 16.08
N LEU A 143 -0.50 -25.62 15.56
CA LEU A 143 0.32 -25.25 14.40
C LEU A 143 -0.56 -24.99 13.16
N PRO A 144 -1.49 -25.88 12.76
CA PRO A 144 -2.43 -25.58 11.67
C PRO A 144 -3.19 -24.27 11.88
N LEU A 145 -3.66 -24.01 13.11
CA LEU A 145 -4.38 -22.78 13.45
C LEU A 145 -3.51 -21.54 13.26
N GLU A 146 -2.27 -21.56 13.75
CA GLU A 146 -1.31 -20.47 13.56
C GLU A 146 -1.05 -20.21 12.06
N THR A 147 -0.87 -21.27 11.26
CA THR A 147 -0.65 -21.11 9.82
C THR A 147 -1.84 -20.49 9.10
N VAL A 148 -3.06 -20.87 9.47
CA VAL A 148 -4.29 -20.31 8.90
C VAL A 148 -4.45 -18.84 9.29
N ILE A 149 -4.14 -18.44 10.53
CA ILE A 149 -4.22 -17.03 10.93
C ILE A 149 -3.20 -16.19 10.18
N LEU A 150 -1.95 -16.65 10.10
CA LEU A 150 -0.87 -15.89 9.45
C LEU A 150 -1.08 -15.78 7.95
N SER A 151 -1.45 -16.89 7.31
CA SER A 151 -1.82 -16.91 5.89
C SER A 151 -3.05 -16.05 5.65
N GLY A 152 -4.05 -16.12 6.53
CA GLY A 152 -5.24 -15.29 6.46
C GLY A 152 -4.93 -13.81 6.58
N ARG A 153 -4.09 -13.42 7.55
CA ARG A 153 -3.66 -12.02 7.71
C ARG A 153 -3.00 -11.49 6.44
N LYS A 154 -2.05 -12.24 5.87
CA LYS A 154 -1.36 -11.86 4.62
C LYS A 154 -2.33 -11.77 3.46
N SER A 155 -3.24 -12.74 3.33
CA SER A 155 -4.22 -12.79 2.25
C SER A 155 -5.26 -11.66 2.37
N PHE A 156 -5.67 -11.30 3.59
CA PHE A 156 -6.56 -10.17 3.83
C PHE A 156 -5.88 -8.83 3.53
N GLU A 157 -4.61 -8.66 3.89
CA GLU A 157 -3.83 -7.47 3.53
C GLU A 157 -3.72 -7.30 2.00
N GLN A 158 -3.55 -8.41 1.28
CA GLN A 158 -3.53 -8.38 -0.18
C GLN A 158 -4.91 -8.07 -0.76
N PHE A 159 -5.95 -8.76 -0.27
CA PHE A 159 -7.34 -8.51 -0.66
C PHE A 159 -7.77 -7.06 -0.46
N GLU A 160 -7.38 -6.45 0.66
CA GLU A 160 -7.67 -5.04 0.97
C GLU A 160 -7.04 -4.10 -0.05
N LYS A 161 -5.77 -4.33 -0.42
CA LYS A 161 -5.09 -3.54 -1.46
C LYS A 161 -5.76 -3.69 -2.81
N ASP A 162 -6.03 -4.93 -3.22
CA ASP A 162 -6.66 -5.22 -4.50
C ASP A 162 -8.06 -4.60 -4.56
N SER A 163 -8.81 -4.65 -3.46
CA SER A 163 -10.16 -4.08 -3.38
C SER A 163 -10.18 -2.55 -3.46
N ILE A 164 -9.23 -1.87 -2.81
CA ILE A 164 -9.09 -0.41 -2.92
C ILE A 164 -8.79 -0.02 -4.37
N ASN A 165 -7.88 -0.73 -5.03
CA ASN A 165 -7.51 -0.46 -6.42
C ASN A 165 -8.69 -0.67 -7.38
N ASP A 166 -9.45 -1.74 -7.20
CA ASP A 166 -10.64 -2.01 -8.01
C ASP A 166 -11.72 -0.93 -7.81
N LEU A 167 -11.97 -0.50 -6.57
CA LEU A 167 -12.91 0.59 -6.29
C LEU A 167 -12.45 1.93 -6.88
N LEU A 168 -11.16 2.24 -6.81
CA LEU A 168 -10.59 3.41 -7.45
C LEU A 168 -10.78 3.36 -8.96
N ASN A 169 -10.53 2.21 -9.59
CA ASN A 169 -10.71 2.01 -11.03
C ASN A 169 -12.19 2.14 -11.44
N GLN A 170 -13.11 1.51 -10.70
CA GLN A 170 -14.55 1.60 -10.97
C GLN A 170 -15.06 3.03 -10.83
N GLU A 171 -14.70 3.73 -9.75
CA GLU A 171 -15.14 5.10 -9.55
C GLU A 171 -14.48 6.05 -10.56
N ARG A 172 -13.23 5.80 -10.96
CA ARG A 172 -12.58 6.53 -12.07
C ARG A 172 -13.38 6.37 -13.37
N ILE A 173 -13.79 5.14 -13.72
CA ILE A 173 -14.64 4.88 -14.90
C ILE A 173 -15.97 5.62 -14.78
N ARG A 174 -16.64 5.57 -13.62
CA ARG A 174 -17.91 6.29 -13.40
C ARG A 174 -17.75 7.81 -13.51
N ILE A 175 -16.67 8.37 -12.95
CA ILE A 175 -16.35 9.80 -13.02
C ILE A 175 -16.05 10.21 -14.47
N LEU A 176 -15.34 9.37 -15.23
CA LEU A 176 -15.11 9.58 -16.67
C LEU A 176 -16.43 9.58 -17.46
N GLN A 177 -17.40 8.74 -17.09
CA GLN A 177 -18.74 8.75 -17.70
C GLN A 177 -19.57 9.99 -17.33
N THR A 178 -19.24 10.68 -16.22
CA THR A 178 -20.01 11.82 -15.70
C THR A 178 -19.42 13.18 -16.12
N ASP A 179 -18.37 13.22 -16.95
CA ASP A 179 -17.64 14.45 -17.34
C ASP A 179 -17.15 15.31 -16.16
N LEU A 180 -17.08 14.75 -14.95
CA LEU A 180 -16.65 15.52 -13.78
C LEU A 180 -15.15 15.84 -13.85
N ILE A 181 -14.33 14.90 -14.32
CA ILE A 181 -12.89 15.14 -14.54
C ILE A 181 -12.69 16.25 -15.57
N SER A 182 -13.44 16.25 -16.67
CA SER A 182 -13.34 17.29 -17.69
C SER A 182 -13.77 18.65 -17.14
N LEU A 183 -14.85 18.72 -16.34
CA LEU A 183 -15.25 19.95 -15.64
C LEU A 183 -14.19 20.45 -14.65
N VAL A 184 -13.59 19.57 -13.85
CA VAL A 184 -12.52 19.92 -12.91
C VAL A 184 -11.31 20.45 -13.68
N ARG A 185 -10.89 19.77 -14.74
CA ARG A 185 -9.80 20.22 -15.61
C ARG A 185 -10.08 21.60 -16.21
N VAL A 186 -11.25 21.80 -16.81
CA VAL A 186 -11.66 23.10 -17.39
C VAL A 186 -11.67 24.21 -16.33
N SER A 187 -12.13 23.92 -15.11
CA SER A 187 -12.13 24.88 -14.01
C SER A 187 -10.73 25.30 -13.59
N ILE A 188 -9.82 24.33 -13.43
CA ILE A 188 -8.41 24.57 -13.06
C ILE A 188 -7.69 25.32 -14.18
N GLU A 189 -7.78 24.84 -15.41
CA GLU A 189 -7.20 25.50 -16.59
C GLU A 189 -7.75 26.92 -16.75
N GLY A 190 -9.06 27.12 -16.55
CA GLY A 190 -9.69 28.43 -16.61
C GLY A 190 -9.25 29.38 -15.50
N LYS A 191 -8.86 28.87 -14.31
CA LYS A 191 -8.23 29.68 -13.27
C LYS A 191 -6.79 30.04 -13.66
N LEU A 192 -6.01 29.06 -14.08
CA LEU A 192 -4.60 29.26 -14.47
C LEU A 192 -4.44 30.25 -15.62
N ARG A 193 -5.29 30.13 -16.65
CA ARG A 193 -5.34 31.08 -17.77
C ARG A 193 -5.69 32.50 -17.32
N ARG A 194 -6.56 32.66 -16.32
CA ARG A 194 -6.88 33.98 -15.77
C ARG A 194 -5.68 34.57 -15.04
N ASP A 195 -5.03 33.79 -14.18
CA ASP A 195 -3.86 34.25 -13.41
C ASP A 195 -2.70 34.62 -14.36
N LEU A 196 -2.44 33.79 -15.38
CA LEU A 196 -1.48 34.08 -16.46
C LEU A 196 -1.88 35.31 -17.29
N GLY A 197 -3.16 35.40 -17.65
CA GLY A 197 -3.69 36.48 -18.46
C GLY A 197 -3.52 37.84 -17.80
N ILE A 198 -3.71 37.94 -16.49
CA ILE A 198 -3.52 39.20 -15.75
C ILE A 198 -2.07 39.68 -15.84
N SER A 199 -1.09 38.79 -15.62
CA SER A 199 0.33 39.16 -15.73
C SER A 199 0.74 39.46 -17.17
N ALA A 200 0.27 38.67 -18.14
CA ALA A 200 0.57 38.88 -19.56
C ALA A 200 -0.03 40.20 -20.10
N GLU A 201 -1.28 40.51 -19.75
CA GLU A 201 -1.97 41.74 -20.18
C GLU A 201 -1.33 42.99 -19.57
N LYS A 202 -0.91 42.92 -18.30
CA LYS A 202 -0.14 43.97 -17.63
C LYS A 202 1.17 44.23 -18.38
N SER A 203 1.94 43.19 -18.69
CA SER A 203 3.19 43.30 -19.44
C SER A 203 2.98 43.80 -20.87
N SER A 204 1.94 43.33 -21.56
CA SER A 204 1.56 43.77 -22.92
C SER A 204 1.22 45.26 -22.93
N SER A 205 0.49 45.74 -21.92
CA SER A 205 0.17 47.16 -21.74
C SER A 205 1.41 48.01 -21.48
N LEU A 206 2.34 47.52 -20.64
CA LEU A 206 3.61 48.20 -20.39
C LEU A 206 4.48 48.28 -21.66
N LEU A 207 4.56 47.20 -22.44
CA LEU A 207 5.28 47.20 -23.72
C LEU A 207 4.67 48.16 -24.74
N LYS A 208 3.33 48.22 -24.83
CA LYS A 208 2.62 49.18 -25.69
C LYS A 208 2.90 50.63 -25.28
N LEU A 209 3.06 50.91 -23.99
CA LEU A 209 3.45 52.23 -23.47
C LEU A 209 4.92 52.55 -23.74
N GLU A 210 5.81 51.57 -23.59
CA GLU A 210 7.24 51.72 -23.90
C GLU A 210 7.46 52.00 -25.39
N ARG A 211 6.63 51.44 -26.28
CA ARG A 211 6.64 51.78 -27.72
C ARG A 211 6.38 53.27 -28.00
N LEU A 212 5.73 53.99 -27.08
CA LEU A 212 5.42 55.42 -27.22
C LEU A 212 6.52 56.35 -26.65
N LYS A 213 7.52 55.82 -25.93
CA LYS A 213 8.63 56.60 -25.36
C LYS A 213 9.81 56.72 -26.34
N GLU A 214 10.66 57.73 -26.18
CA GLU A 214 11.86 57.92 -27.00
C GLU A 214 12.85 56.74 -26.84
N ARG A 215 13.29 56.19 -27.98
CA ARG A 215 13.94 54.88 -28.19
C ARG A 215 15.18 54.55 -27.35
N LYS A 216 15.84 55.52 -26.71
CA LYS A 216 17.09 55.30 -25.96
C LYS A 216 16.89 54.83 -24.52
N GLU A 217 15.69 54.96 -23.97
CA GLU A 217 15.38 54.59 -22.58
C GLU A 217 14.37 53.43 -22.47
N SER A 218 14.14 52.66 -23.55
CA SER A 218 13.16 51.58 -23.54
C SER A 218 13.50 50.52 -22.49
N ARG A 219 12.54 50.20 -21.62
CA ARG A 219 12.63 49.14 -20.59
C ARG A 219 11.93 47.84 -21.03
N ALA A 220 11.73 47.67 -22.33
CA ALA A 220 10.93 46.57 -22.87
C ALA A 220 11.53 45.18 -22.56
N SER A 221 12.86 45.01 -22.64
CA SER A 221 13.52 43.78 -22.20
C SER A 221 13.30 43.50 -20.71
N GLU A 222 13.45 44.53 -19.86
CA GLU A 222 13.26 44.39 -18.40
C GLU A 222 11.85 43.89 -18.05
N VAL A 223 10.82 44.36 -18.76
CA VAL A 223 9.43 43.94 -18.56
C VAL A 223 9.25 42.44 -18.87
N LEU A 224 9.82 41.95 -19.97
CA LEU A 224 9.75 40.53 -20.33
C LEU A 224 10.56 39.65 -19.37
N GLN A 225 11.75 40.11 -18.95
CA GLN A 225 12.58 39.41 -17.97
C GLN A 225 11.89 39.33 -16.60
N GLU A 226 11.23 40.41 -16.15
CA GLU A 226 10.50 40.40 -14.88
C GLU A 226 9.33 39.42 -14.94
N LEU A 227 8.55 39.39 -16.03
CA LEU A 227 7.48 38.42 -16.24
C LEU A 227 8.02 36.97 -16.19
N ALA A 228 9.12 36.70 -16.88
CA ALA A 228 9.73 35.37 -16.97
C ALA A 228 10.36 34.88 -15.66
N THR A 229 10.95 35.78 -14.87
CA THR A 229 11.75 35.40 -13.68
C THR A 229 11.01 35.56 -12.36
N LYS A 230 10.02 36.44 -12.29
CA LYS A 230 9.31 36.76 -11.05
C LYS A 230 7.90 36.18 -11.07
N ASP A 231 7.09 36.55 -12.06
CA ASP A 231 5.68 36.17 -12.09
C ASP A 231 5.51 34.68 -12.46
N LEU A 232 6.09 34.24 -13.57
CA LEU A 232 5.95 32.87 -14.06
C LEU A 232 6.68 31.85 -13.17
N GLN A 233 7.80 32.25 -12.56
CA GLN A 233 8.54 31.39 -11.65
C GLN A 233 7.76 31.14 -10.35
N VAL A 234 7.14 32.17 -9.76
CA VAL A 234 6.31 32.03 -8.56
C VAL A 234 5.10 31.15 -8.85
N LEU A 235 4.39 31.39 -9.96
CA LEU A 235 3.23 30.59 -10.33
C LEU A 235 3.60 29.11 -10.57
N SER A 236 4.73 28.84 -11.23
CA SER A 236 5.23 27.48 -11.43
C SER A 236 5.54 26.78 -10.09
N GLN A 237 6.16 27.49 -9.14
CA GLN A 237 6.45 26.96 -7.81
C GLN A 237 5.19 26.65 -7.01
N GLU A 238 4.18 27.54 -7.04
CA GLU A 238 2.89 27.32 -6.37
C GLU A 238 2.17 26.08 -6.91
N LEU A 239 2.22 25.87 -8.23
CA LEU A 239 1.63 24.69 -8.86
C LEU A 239 2.36 23.39 -8.49
N MET A 240 3.68 23.45 -8.41
CA MET A 240 4.48 22.30 -8.01
C MET A 240 4.23 21.95 -6.54
N SER A 241 4.16 22.93 -5.64
CA SER A 241 3.81 22.67 -4.24
C SER A 241 2.40 22.10 -4.08
N LEU A 242 1.44 22.62 -4.84
CA LEU A 242 0.07 22.10 -4.83
C LEU A 242 0.02 20.62 -5.28
N ALA A 243 0.84 20.24 -6.26
CA ALA A 243 0.92 18.86 -6.72
C ALA A 243 1.65 17.92 -5.73
N MET A 244 2.64 18.42 -4.98
CA MET A 244 3.38 17.65 -3.98
C MET A 244 2.60 17.46 -2.67
N ASP A 245 1.78 18.44 -2.29
CA ASP A 245 0.98 18.40 -1.05
C ASP A 245 -0.24 17.47 -1.14
N MET A 246 -0.52 16.89 -2.31
CA MET A 246 -1.61 15.93 -2.51
C MET A 246 -1.07 14.49 -2.47
N PRO A 247 -1.17 13.77 -1.34
CA PRO A 247 -0.63 12.42 -1.22
C PRO A 247 -1.36 11.43 -2.14
N GLU A 248 -0.59 10.60 -2.84
CA GLU A 248 -1.09 9.55 -3.75
C GLU A 248 -1.83 8.39 -3.03
N GLU A 249 -1.77 8.28 -1.70
CA GLU A 249 -2.16 7.05 -0.98
C GLU A 249 -3.18 7.21 0.17
N GLU A 250 -3.91 8.33 0.29
CA GLU A 250 -4.67 8.62 1.51
C GLU A 250 -6.11 8.06 1.55
N VAL A 251 -6.34 6.84 1.03
CA VAL A 251 -7.64 6.17 1.18
C VAL A 251 -7.79 5.51 2.57
N ASP A 252 -6.71 5.02 3.19
CA ASP A 252 -6.83 4.09 4.34
C ASP A 252 -6.39 4.67 5.71
N ARG A 253 -5.83 5.89 5.77
CA ARG A 253 -5.14 6.38 6.99
C ARG A 253 -6.06 6.80 8.15
N LYS A 254 -7.38 6.91 7.95
CA LYS A 254 -8.33 7.38 8.99
C LYS A 254 -9.07 6.29 9.76
N SER A 255 -8.87 5.02 9.45
CA SER A 255 -9.43 3.92 10.25
C SER A 255 -8.68 3.79 11.58
N LYS A 256 -9.37 4.07 12.69
CA LYS A 256 -8.87 3.76 14.05
C LYS A 256 -8.91 2.26 14.37
N GLU A 257 -9.56 1.43 13.55
CA GLU A 257 -9.68 0.00 13.77
C GLU A 257 -8.39 -0.73 13.36
N THR A 258 -7.97 -1.72 14.15
CA THR A 258 -6.83 -2.58 13.80
C THR A 258 -7.21 -3.53 12.66
N LYS A 259 -6.25 -3.88 11.80
CA LYS A 259 -6.48 -4.76 10.63
C LYS A 259 -7.11 -6.10 10.99
N LEU A 260 -6.73 -6.67 12.13
CA LEU A 260 -7.29 -7.92 12.65
C LEU A 260 -8.77 -7.80 13.04
N PHE A 261 -9.17 -6.67 13.63
CA PHE A 261 -10.56 -6.43 13.98
C PHE A 261 -11.44 -6.23 12.74
N ARG A 262 -10.91 -5.52 11.73
CA ARG A 262 -11.57 -5.36 10.42
C ARG A 262 -11.79 -6.72 9.75
N ALA A 263 -10.76 -7.57 9.71
CA ALA A 263 -10.86 -8.93 9.17
C ALA A 263 -11.89 -9.79 9.94
N PHE A 264 -11.87 -9.77 11.27
CA PHE A 264 -12.87 -10.47 12.10
C PHE A 264 -14.31 -9.99 11.82
N ARG A 265 -14.50 -8.67 11.70
CA ARG A 265 -15.79 -8.04 11.39
C ARG A 265 -16.30 -8.42 10.00
N VAL A 266 -15.43 -8.42 8.99
CA VAL A 266 -15.77 -8.88 7.64
C VAL A 266 -16.14 -10.37 7.68
N GLY A 267 -15.33 -11.22 8.30
CA GLY A 267 -15.58 -12.66 8.38
C GLY A 267 -16.89 -13.02 9.09
N THR A 268 -17.24 -12.30 10.16
CA THR A 268 -18.47 -12.52 10.94
C THR A 268 -19.74 -12.03 10.25
N ASN A 269 -19.66 -10.94 9.49
CA ASN A 269 -20.82 -10.37 8.80
C ASN A 269 -21.08 -11.02 7.44
N SER A 270 -20.10 -11.70 6.86
CA SER A 270 -20.25 -12.23 5.50
C SER A 270 -20.95 -13.58 5.44
N GLU A 271 -20.81 -14.42 6.46
CA GLU A 271 -21.35 -15.78 6.44
C GLU A 271 -21.65 -16.34 7.83
N PRO A 272 -22.62 -17.27 7.96
CA PRO A 272 -22.92 -17.92 9.22
C PRO A 272 -21.74 -18.76 9.75
N ILE A 273 -21.81 -19.07 11.04
CA ILE A 273 -20.81 -19.90 11.74
C ILE A 273 -20.82 -21.31 11.13
N ASN A 274 -19.65 -21.82 10.74
CA ASN A 274 -19.54 -23.18 10.23
C ASN A 274 -19.70 -24.19 11.38
N LEU A 275 -20.90 -24.75 11.45
CA LEU A 275 -21.34 -25.59 12.55
C LEU A 275 -20.62 -26.96 12.59
N PHE A 276 -20.22 -27.51 11.45
CA PHE A 276 -19.47 -28.76 11.38
C PHE A 276 -18.03 -28.58 11.88
N LEU A 277 -17.33 -27.57 11.36
CA LEU A 277 -15.93 -27.34 11.71
C LEU A 277 -15.76 -26.94 13.18
N LEU A 278 -16.62 -26.05 13.68
CA LEU A 278 -16.64 -25.67 15.10
C LEU A 278 -16.84 -26.91 15.99
N THR A 279 -17.77 -27.79 15.62
CA THR A 279 -18.07 -28.98 16.42
C THR A 279 -16.91 -29.97 16.44
N ILE A 280 -16.29 -30.25 15.30
CA ILE A 280 -15.16 -31.19 15.21
C ILE A 280 -13.92 -30.64 15.91
N CYS A 281 -13.56 -29.38 15.67
CA CYS A 281 -12.40 -28.77 16.32
C CYS A 281 -12.56 -28.73 17.83
N SER A 282 -13.75 -28.34 18.32
CA SER A 282 -14.06 -28.37 19.75
C SER A 282 -14.06 -29.80 20.29
N ALA A 283 -14.46 -30.80 19.50
CA ALA A 283 -14.45 -32.19 19.93
C ALA A 283 -13.05 -32.78 20.09
N ILE A 284 -12.17 -32.53 19.12
CA ILE A 284 -10.77 -32.96 19.18
C ILE A 284 -10.07 -32.39 20.42
N ILE A 285 -10.40 -31.15 20.79
CA ILE A 285 -9.73 -30.45 21.88
C ILE A 285 -10.37 -30.81 23.23
N LEU A 286 -11.69 -30.70 23.36
CA LEU A 286 -12.37 -30.82 24.66
C LEU A 286 -12.63 -32.26 25.10
N ALA A 287 -12.79 -33.22 24.17
CA ALA A 287 -13.10 -34.60 24.55
C ALA A 287 -11.96 -35.30 25.33
N PRO A 288 -10.68 -35.22 24.92
CA PRO A 288 -9.57 -35.78 25.70
C PRO A 288 -9.47 -35.18 27.10
N LEU A 289 -9.79 -33.89 27.23
CA LEU A 289 -9.63 -33.13 28.47
C LEU A 289 -10.75 -33.43 29.46
N THR A 290 -11.98 -33.60 28.99
CA THR A 290 -13.09 -34.07 29.83
C THR A 290 -12.91 -35.54 30.22
N ILE A 291 -12.44 -36.41 29.31
CA ILE A 291 -12.11 -37.81 29.61
C ILE A 291 -11.03 -37.90 30.68
N ARG A 292 -9.99 -37.06 30.60
CA ARG A 292 -8.94 -36.97 31.61
C ARG A 292 -9.47 -36.53 32.98
N ASN A 293 -10.36 -35.54 33.01
CA ASN A 293 -10.77 -34.87 34.24
C ASN A 293 -11.99 -35.50 34.94
N PHE A 294 -12.82 -36.24 34.20
CA PHE A 294 -14.03 -36.89 34.71
C PHE A 294 -13.96 -38.42 34.63
N GLY A 295 -12.93 -38.98 34.00
CA GLY A 295 -12.86 -40.40 33.69
C GLY A 295 -13.55 -40.72 32.37
N PHE A 296 -13.34 -41.95 31.85
CA PHE A 296 -13.76 -42.33 30.51
C PHE A 296 -15.27 -42.22 30.30
N HIS A 297 -16.07 -42.82 31.17
CA HIS A 297 -17.52 -42.82 31.05
C HIS A 297 -18.11 -41.40 31.18
N ASP A 298 -17.86 -40.74 32.30
CA ASP A 298 -18.45 -39.42 32.59
C ASP A 298 -17.89 -38.33 31.68
N GLY A 299 -16.65 -38.46 31.22
CA GLY A 299 -16.04 -37.55 30.25
C GLY A 299 -16.66 -37.65 28.86
N ILE A 300 -16.97 -38.87 28.38
CA ILE A 300 -17.69 -39.06 27.11
C ILE A 300 -19.09 -38.47 27.20
N VAL A 301 -19.84 -38.77 28.26
CA VAL A 301 -21.19 -38.24 28.47
C VAL A 301 -21.16 -36.70 28.51
N ALA A 302 -20.22 -36.11 29.25
CA ALA A 302 -20.05 -34.66 29.32
C ALA A 302 -19.68 -34.04 27.96
N SER A 303 -18.81 -34.70 27.20
CA SER A 303 -18.41 -34.26 25.84
C SER A 303 -19.58 -34.24 24.87
N VAL A 304 -20.31 -35.37 24.77
CA VAL A 304 -21.47 -35.50 23.88
C VAL A 304 -22.51 -34.44 24.21
N PHE A 305 -22.80 -34.26 25.50
CA PHE A 305 -23.74 -33.25 25.95
C PHE A 305 -23.29 -31.82 25.60
N PHE A 306 -22.02 -31.49 25.83
CA PHE A 306 -21.44 -30.20 25.44
C PHE A 306 -21.55 -29.94 23.93
N PHE A 307 -21.27 -30.96 23.10
CA PHE A 307 -21.37 -30.81 21.64
C PHE A 307 -22.81 -30.64 21.17
N ILE A 308 -23.79 -31.32 21.79
CA ILE A 308 -25.21 -31.11 21.48
C ILE A 308 -25.62 -29.66 21.81
N VAL A 309 -25.26 -29.17 23.00
CA VAL A 309 -25.54 -27.78 23.40
C VAL A 309 -24.91 -26.79 22.43
N MET A 310 -23.63 -26.96 22.11
CA MET A 310 -22.91 -26.08 21.20
C MET A 310 -23.49 -26.12 19.79
N PHE A 311 -23.88 -27.30 19.30
CA PHE A 311 -24.57 -27.46 18.03
C PHE A 311 -25.89 -26.68 18.01
N LEU A 312 -26.73 -26.84 19.05
CA LEU A 312 -28.01 -26.15 19.15
C LEU A 312 -27.85 -24.64 19.24
N CYS A 313 -26.94 -24.14 20.09
CA CYS A 313 -26.65 -22.70 20.19
C CYS A 313 -26.18 -22.12 18.86
N THR A 314 -25.31 -22.85 18.15
CA THR A 314 -24.81 -22.43 16.83
C THR A 314 -25.89 -22.48 15.76
N ALA A 315 -26.76 -23.50 15.78
CA ALA A 315 -27.88 -23.62 14.86
C ALA A 315 -28.88 -22.47 15.03
N ILE A 316 -29.21 -22.12 16.28
CA ILE A 316 -30.08 -20.97 16.60
C ILE A 316 -29.42 -19.67 16.14
N ALA A 317 -28.13 -19.47 16.44
CA ALA A 317 -27.41 -18.28 16.00
C ALA A 317 -27.42 -18.14 14.47
N ASN A 318 -27.17 -19.23 13.74
CA ASN A 318 -27.21 -19.24 12.28
C ASN A 318 -28.61 -19.02 11.71
N GLN A 319 -29.65 -19.49 12.39
CA GLN A 319 -31.02 -19.20 12.01
C GLN A 319 -31.33 -17.72 12.17
N ILE A 320 -30.95 -17.11 13.30
CA ILE A 320 -31.10 -15.67 13.53
C ILE A 320 -30.33 -14.86 12.48
N PHE A 321 -29.08 -15.25 12.19
CA PHE A 321 -28.27 -14.60 11.14
C PHE A 321 -28.99 -14.58 9.78
N ARG A 322 -29.69 -15.66 9.43
CA ARG A 322 -30.40 -15.77 8.14
C ARG A 322 -31.76 -15.10 8.12
N SER A 323 -32.45 -15.02 9.26
CA SER A 323 -33.85 -14.57 9.34
C SER A 323 -34.02 -13.13 9.79
N SER A 324 -32.95 -12.44 10.19
CA SER A 324 -33.04 -11.10 10.79
C SER A 324 -31.98 -10.16 10.20
N ASN A 325 -32.23 -8.85 10.29
CA ASN A 325 -31.29 -7.82 9.85
C ASN A 325 -30.22 -7.49 10.92
N PHE A 326 -29.97 -8.40 11.87
CA PHE A 326 -28.92 -8.18 12.86
C PHE A 326 -27.54 -8.25 12.19
N SER A 327 -26.61 -7.41 12.65
CA SER A 327 -25.21 -7.56 12.25
C SER A 327 -24.67 -8.92 12.70
N GLY A 328 -23.83 -9.54 11.89
CA GLY A 328 -23.16 -10.79 12.23
C GLY A 328 -22.39 -10.73 13.54
N ILE A 329 -21.82 -9.56 13.88
CA ILE A 329 -21.22 -9.30 15.20
C ILE A 329 -22.25 -9.45 16.34
N ALA A 330 -23.45 -8.88 16.21
CA ALA A 330 -24.47 -8.99 17.24
C ALA A 330 -24.91 -10.44 17.44
N VAL A 331 -25.05 -11.20 16.33
CA VAL A 331 -25.34 -12.64 16.38
C VAL A 331 -24.21 -13.42 17.05
N PHE A 332 -22.95 -13.09 16.74
CA PHE A 332 -21.78 -13.73 17.37
C PHE A 332 -21.69 -13.47 18.88
N ILE A 333 -21.92 -12.22 19.31
CA ILE A 333 -21.97 -11.87 20.74
C ILE A 333 -23.11 -12.61 21.43
N GLY A 334 -24.30 -12.63 20.81
CA GLY A 334 -25.45 -13.38 21.32
C GLY A 334 -25.17 -14.88 21.47
N TRP A 335 -24.49 -15.48 20.49
CA TRP A 335 -24.04 -16.87 20.54
C TRP A 335 -23.04 -17.12 21.67
N ALA A 336 -22.01 -16.27 21.82
CA ALA A 336 -21.01 -16.38 22.88
C ALA A 336 -21.62 -16.22 24.28
N CYS A 337 -22.52 -15.26 24.46
CA CYS A 337 -23.28 -15.08 25.69
C CYS A 337 -24.21 -16.26 25.95
N GLY A 338 -24.91 -16.76 24.94
CA GLY A 338 -25.79 -17.92 25.05
C GLY A 338 -25.04 -19.17 25.50
N LEU A 339 -23.89 -19.47 24.89
CA LEU A 339 -23.01 -20.55 25.31
C LEU A 339 -22.54 -20.38 26.76
N PHE A 340 -22.13 -19.17 27.13
CA PHE A 340 -21.69 -18.86 28.49
C PHE A 340 -22.83 -19.04 29.51
N VAL A 341 -24.04 -18.59 29.20
CA VAL A 341 -25.21 -18.71 30.08
C VAL A 341 -25.66 -20.16 30.24
N VAL A 342 -25.77 -20.92 29.14
CA VAL A 342 -26.09 -22.35 29.22
C VAL A 342 -25.05 -23.06 30.08
N PHE A 343 -23.78 -22.72 29.89
CA PHE A 343 -22.70 -23.25 30.71
C PHE A 343 -22.87 -22.92 32.21
N LEU A 344 -23.19 -21.68 32.56
CA LEU A 344 -23.46 -21.28 33.95
C LEU A 344 -24.63 -22.04 34.58
N ILE A 345 -25.70 -22.31 33.81
CA ILE A 345 -26.87 -23.08 34.27
C ILE A 345 -26.50 -24.54 34.54
N LEU A 346 -25.73 -25.17 33.65
CA LEU A 346 -25.27 -26.55 33.83
C LEU A 346 -24.35 -26.68 35.03
N TYR A 347 -23.52 -25.66 35.26
CA TYR A 347 -22.66 -25.59 36.42
C TYR A 347 -23.46 -25.42 37.73
N SER A 348 -24.48 -24.54 37.75
CA SER A 348 -25.28 -24.28 38.95
C SER A 348 -26.11 -25.49 39.39
N GLN A 349 -26.65 -26.26 38.44
CA GLN A 349 -27.37 -27.50 38.77
C GLN A 349 -26.45 -28.56 39.38
N ARG A 350 -25.18 -28.62 38.97
CA ARG A 350 -24.19 -29.53 39.56
C ARG A 350 -23.80 -29.13 40.99
N LEU A 351 -23.85 -27.84 41.33
CA LEU A 351 -23.63 -27.35 42.70
C LEU A 351 -24.78 -27.72 43.64
N HIS A 352 -26.03 -27.70 43.16
CA HIS A 352 -27.20 -28.06 43.97
C HIS A 352 -27.27 -29.57 44.31
N ILE A 353 -26.65 -30.43 43.50
CA ILE A 353 -26.67 -31.89 43.71
C ILE A 353 -25.55 -32.34 44.69
N ARG A 354 -24.56 -31.50 45.00
CA ARG A 354 -23.46 -31.81 45.93
C ARG A 354 -23.39 -30.76 47.05
N GLU A 355 -24.12 -30.98 48.14
CA GLU A 355 -24.17 -30.15 49.36
C GLU A 355 -22.87 -30.11 50.21
N SER A 356 -21.73 -30.59 49.72
CA SER A 356 -20.45 -30.47 50.46
C SER A 356 -19.72 -29.17 50.06
N MET A 357 -19.93 -28.12 50.86
CA MET A 357 -19.39 -26.76 50.67
C MET A 357 -17.85 -26.64 50.80
N HIS A 358 -17.34 -25.58 50.18
CA HIS A 358 -15.98 -24.99 50.14
C HIS A 358 -15.09 -25.30 48.93
N LEU A 359 -15.03 -26.54 48.41
CA LEU A 359 -14.16 -26.85 47.25
C LEU A 359 -14.80 -26.56 45.88
N THR A 360 -16.09 -26.26 45.87
CA THR A 360 -16.92 -26.19 44.66
C THR A 360 -16.81 -24.85 43.93
N HIS A 361 -16.62 -23.72 44.61
CA HIS A 361 -16.58 -22.40 43.96
C HIS A 361 -15.37 -22.20 43.00
N PHE A 362 -14.20 -22.74 43.33
CA PHE A 362 -13.01 -22.70 42.45
C PHE A 362 -13.15 -23.61 41.21
N ALA A 363 -13.91 -24.71 41.31
CA ALA A 363 -14.12 -25.63 40.21
C ALA A 363 -14.99 -25.03 39.09
N GLY A 364 -15.84 -24.03 39.36
CA GLY A 364 -16.61 -23.31 38.35
C GLY A 364 -15.79 -22.32 37.53
N LEU A 365 -14.85 -21.65 38.19
CA LEU A 365 -13.87 -20.79 37.53
C LEU A 365 -13.00 -21.59 36.56
N ALA A 366 -12.75 -22.88 36.85
CA ALA A 366 -11.97 -23.76 35.97
C ALA A 366 -12.60 -24.01 34.60
N TRP A 367 -13.90 -23.73 34.42
CA TRP A 367 -14.59 -23.92 33.14
C TRP A 367 -14.65 -22.67 32.25
N ILE A 368 -14.54 -21.48 32.84
CA ILE A 368 -14.53 -20.20 32.12
C ILE A 368 -13.43 -20.17 31.03
N PRO A 369 -12.18 -20.60 31.29
CA PRO A 369 -11.15 -20.70 30.27
C PRO A 369 -11.57 -21.54 29.06
N TRP A 370 -12.30 -22.64 29.27
CA TRP A 370 -12.75 -23.52 28.18
C TRP A 370 -13.78 -22.86 27.28
N VAL A 371 -14.72 -22.10 27.85
CA VAL A 371 -15.69 -21.31 27.06
C VAL A 371 -14.96 -20.20 26.31
N LEU A 372 -14.04 -19.49 26.98
CA LEU A 372 -13.21 -18.47 26.35
C LEU A 372 -12.35 -19.04 25.22
N PHE A 373 -11.91 -20.28 25.33
CA PHE A 373 -11.17 -20.97 24.27
C PHE A 373 -12.02 -21.26 23.04
N VAL A 374 -13.24 -21.77 23.23
CA VAL A 374 -14.17 -21.99 22.11
C VAL A 374 -14.49 -20.66 21.41
N ILE A 375 -14.69 -19.59 22.18
CA ILE A 375 -14.89 -18.24 21.64
C ILE A 375 -13.63 -17.77 20.87
N ALA A 376 -12.44 -17.90 21.45
CA ALA A 376 -11.18 -17.49 20.82
C ALA A 376 -10.91 -18.28 19.54
N GLY A 377 -11.14 -19.59 19.54
CA GLY A 377 -11.04 -20.45 18.36
C GLY A 377 -12.01 -20.02 17.25
N GLN A 378 -13.22 -19.58 17.61
CA GLN A 378 -14.19 -19.07 16.64
C GLN A 378 -13.81 -17.69 16.10
N VAL A 379 -13.27 -16.79 16.93
CA VAL A 379 -12.71 -15.50 16.48
C VAL A 379 -11.61 -15.73 15.45
N ILE A 380 -10.69 -16.63 15.77
CA ILE A 380 -9.59 -17.04 14.90
C ILE A 380 -10.11 -17.61 13.58
N PHE A 381 -11.08 -18.53 13.65
CA PHE A 381 -11.65 -19.13 12.46
C PHE A 381 -12.34 -18.11 11.56
N ASN A 382 -13.05 -17.13 12.14
CA ASN A 382 -13.70 -16.07 11.39
C ASN A 382 -12.70 -15.12 10.70
N VAL A 383 -11.55 -14.83 11.32
CA VAL A 383 -10.44 -14.11 10.68
C VAL A 383 -9.86 -14.91 9.51
N GLY A 384 -9.66 -16.22 9.70
CA GLY A 384 -9.26 -17.13 8.62
C GLY A 384 -10.26 -17.08 7.46
N LYS A 385 -11.55 -17.26 7.75
CA LYS A 385 -12.64 -17.16 6.76
C LYS A 385 -12.63 -15.85 5.99
N ALA A 386 -12.37 -14.72 6.64
CA ALA A 386 -12.30 -13.41 5.99
C ALA A 386 -11.34 -13.38 4.78
N SER A 387 -10.38 -14.28 4.78
CA SER A 387 -9.33 -14.43 3.77
C SER A 387 -9.72 -15.38 2.62
N PHE A 388 -10.77 -16.19 2.82
CA PHE A 388 -11.28 -17.16 1.85
C PHE A 388 -12.59 -16.74 1.20
N ILE A 389 -13.28 -15.74 1.73
CA ILE A 389 -14.52 -15.22 1.14
C ILE A 389 -14.25 -14.80 -0.31
N SER A 390 -15.14 -15.21 -1.21
CA SER A 390 -15.16 -14.81 -2.60
C SER A 390 -15.00 -13.29 -2.71
N GLN A 391 -13.97 -12.83 -3.42
CA GLN A 391 -13.59 -11.41 -3.53
C GLN A 391 -14.79 -10.49 -3.78
N ALA A 392 -15.80 -10.95 -4.52
CA ALA A 392 -17.06 -10.23 -4.79
C ALA A 392 -17.87 -9.84 -3.53
N ARG A 393 -18.14 -10.77 -2.60
CA ARG A 393 -18.96 -10.47 -1.40
C ARG A 393 -18.21 -9.60 -0.37
N ALA A 394 -16.90 -9.81 -0.26
CA ALA A 394 -16.07 -8.98 0.59
C ALA A 394 -15.93 -7.56 0.01
N MET A 395 -15.90 -7.42 -1.32
CA MET A 395 -15.95 -6.12 -2.01
C MET A 395 -17.24 -5.37 -1.71
N ASP A 396 -18.42 -6.02 -1.74
CA ASP A 396 -19.69 -5.36 -1.44
C ASP A 396 -19.68 -4.74 -0.03
N VAL A 397 -19.27 -5.51 0.97
CA VAL A 397 -19.15 -5.04 2.37
C VAL A 397 -18.09 -3.95 2.51
N PHE A 398 -16.98 -4.05 1.77
CA PHE A 398 -15.89 -3.09 1.81
C PHE A 398 -16.27 -1.77 1.10
N SER A 399 -17.01 -1.85 0.01
CA SER A 399 -17.54 -0.71 -0.76
C SER A 399 -18.59 0.08 0.02
N GLU A 400 -19.42 -0.60 0.84
CA GLU A 400 -20.36 0.06 1.75
C GLU A 400 -19.64 0.83 2.87
N GLN A 401 -18.47 0.33 3.30
CA GLN A 401 -17.67 0.92 4.38
C GLN A 401 -16.81 2.09 3.91
N ILE A 402 -16.30 2.03 2.69
CA ILE A 402 -15.58 3.15 2.08
C ILE A 402 -16.60 4.20 1.69
N LYS A 403 -16.49 5.39 2.29
CA LYS A 403 -17.28 6.54 1.85
C LYS A 403 -16.90 6.83 0.41
N MET A 404 -17.79 6.56 -0.55
CA MET A 404 -17.57 6.89 -1.97
C MET A 404 -17.12 8.36 -2.16
N THR A 405 -17.53 9.25 -1.24
CA THR A 405 -17.04 10.64 -1.18
C THR A 405 -15.53 10.76 -1.00
N SER A 406 -14.87 9.94 -0.18
CA SER A 406 -13.41 9.98 -0.02
C SER A 406 -12.67 9.43 -1.24
N VAL A 407 -13.20 8.38 -1.88
CA VAL A 407 -12.66 7.85 -3.14
C VAL A 407 -12.73 8.91 -4.23
N ARG A 408 -13.91 9.53 -4.39
CA ARG A 408 -14.15 10.60 -5.35
C ARG A 408 -13.25 11.81 -5.10
N GLN A 409 -13.06 12.21 -3.84
CA GLN A 409 -12.16 13.32 -3.49
C GLN A 409 -10.70 13.00 -3.84
N ASN A 410 -10.25 11.77 -3.60
CA ASN A 410 -8.88 11.37 -3.95
C ASN A 410 -8.68 11.36 -5.46
N ILE A 411 -9.65 10.89 -6.25
CA ILE A 411 -9.58 10.96 -7.72
C ILE A 411 -9.51 12.42 -8.20
N ILE A 412 -10.32 13.32 -7.62
CA ILE A 412 -10.27 14.75 -7.95
C ILE A 412 -8.91 15.36 -7.60
N ASN A 413 -8.37 15.05 -6.42
CA ASN A 413 -7.06 15.53 -5.97
C ASN A 413 -5.94 15.05 -6.91
N LEU A 414 -5.96 13.79 -7.33
CA LEU A 414 -4.99 13.25 -8.29
C LEU A 414 -5.05 13.96 -9.65
N GLU A 415 -6.25 14.27 -10.15
CA GLU A 415 -6.40 15.03 -11.39
C GLU A 415 -5.89 16.47 -11.23
N ILE A 416 -6.20 17.14 -10.11
CA ILE A 416 -5.64 18.46 -9.79
C ILE A 416 -4.11 18.38 -9.80
N ALA A 417 -3.52 17.37 -9.16
CA ALA A 417 -2.08 17.22 -9.04
C ALA A 417 -1.41 17.03 -10.42
N THR A 418 -2.09 16.31 -11.31
CA THR A 418 -1.62 16.04 -12.67
C THR A 418 -1.67 17.31 -13.52
N VAL A 419 -2.82 17.99 -13.55
CA VAL A 419 -2.98 19.25 -14.30
C VAL A 419 -2.01 20.32 -13.78
N SER A 420 -1.87 20.47 -12.46
CA SER A 420 -0.92 21.42 -11.88
C SER A 420 0.53 21.12 -12.27
N ARG A 421 0.95 19.85 -12.31
CA ARG A 421 2.30 19.46 -12.78
C ARG A 421 2.51 19.80 -14.25
N ASP A 422 1.55 19.49 -15.10
CA ASP A 422 1.65 19.75 -16.54
C ASP A 422 1.82 21.26 -16.82
N TRP A 423 1.04 22.10 -16.15
CA TRP A 423 1.16 23.56 -16.24
C TRP A 423 2.45 24.07 -15.61
N ALA A 424 2.88 23.56 -14.46
CA ALA A 424 4.14 23.95 -13.83
C ALA A 424 5.32 23.72 -14.78
N LYS A 425 5.35 22.57 -15.47
CA LYS A 425 6.37 22.25 -16.50
C LYS A 425 6.31 23.19 -17.69
N GLN A 426 5.11 23.47 -18.21
CA GLN A 426 4.94 24.36 -19.35
C GLN A 426 5.38 25.80 -19.05
N LEU A 427 5.08 26.29 -17.85
CA LEU A 427 5.47 27.62 -17.38
C LEU A 427 6.96 27.72 -17.06
N HIS A 428 7.54 26.67 -16.50
CA HIS A 428 8.97 26.64 -16.14
C HIS A 428 9.88 26.57 -17.37
N GLY A 429 9.46 25.82 -18.41
CA GLY A 429 10.26 25.60 -19.61
C GLY A 429 9.92 26.56 -20.77
N PRO A 430 9.13 26.10 -21.77
CA PRO A 430 9.07 26.73 -23.10
C PRO A 430 8.62 28.18 -23.07
N ILE A 431 7.59 28.50 -22.27
CA ILE A 431 7.07 29.87 -22.17
C ILE A 431 8.13 30.81 -21.60
N ARG A 432 8.88 30.35 -20.60
CA ARG A 432 9.93 31.15 -19.97
C ARG A 432 11.11 31.38 -20.92
N ALA A 433 11.54 30.35 -21.64
CA ALA A 433 12.63 30.47 -22.60
C ALA A 433 12.27 31.37 -23.78
N GLU A 434 11.05 31.26 -24.30
CA GLU A 434 10.58 32.13 -25.39
C GLU A 434 10.53 33.61 -24.96
N LEU A 435 10.04 33.89 -23.74
CA LEU A 435 10.08 35.25 -23.18
C LEU A 435 11.50 35.77 -22.98
N LEU A 436 12.42 34.92 -22.50
CA LEU A 436 13.82 35.29 -22.27
C LEU A 436 14.56 35.54 -23.59
N ALA A 437 14.35 34.68 -24.60
CA ALA A 437 14.91 34.85 -25.93
C ALA A 437 14.41 36.15 -26.56
N THR A 438 13.09 36.43 -26.47
CA THR A 438 12.51 37.67 -26.97
C THR A 438 13.08 38.90 -26.25
N ALA A 439 13.30 38.82 -24.93
CA ALA A 439 13.93 39.89 -24.17
C ALA A 439 15.37 40.17 -24.65
N LEU A 440 16.17 39.12 -24.91
CA LEU A 440 17.52 39.25 -25.46
C LEU A 440 17.52 39.82 -26.88
N MET A 441 16.54 39.46 -27.71
CA MET A 441 16.36 40.04 -29.05
C MET A 441 16.10 41.55 -28.95
N LEU A 442 15.28 42.00 -27.98
CA LEU A 442 15.04 43.41 -27.73
C LEU A 442 16.32 44.13 -27.29
N GLU A 443 17.10 43.55 -26.37
CA GLU A 443 18.38 44.14 -25.94
C GLU A 443 19.36 44.31 -27.11
N ARG A 444 19.45 43.29 -27.97
CA ARG A 444 20.32 43.32 -29.14
C ARG A 444 19.89 44.38 -30.16
N ALA A 445 18.60 44.47 -30.45
CA ALA A 445 18.04 45.51 -31.32
C ALA A 445 18.21 46.92 -30.73
N GLN A 446 18.12 47.06 -29.39
CA GLN A 446 18.39 48.33 -28.70
C GLN A 446 19.85 48.76 -28.83
N ALA A 447 20.77 47.80 -28.69
CA ALA A 447 22.20 48.02 -28.78
C ALA A 447 22.67 48.30 -30.22
N SER A 448 22.07 47.64 -31.22
CA SER A 448 22.37 47.87 -32.64
C SER A 448 21.87 49.22 -33.14
N GLY A 449 20.82 49.76 -32.52
CA GLY A 449 20.16 50.99 -32.93
C GLY A 449 19.34 50.85 -34.22
N ASP A 450 19.09 49.61 -34.70
CA ASP A 450 18.23 49.35 -35.84
C ASP A 450 16.76 49.55 -35.47
N GLU A 451 16.21 50.66 -35.95
CA GLU A 451 14.85 51.09 -35.64
C GLU A 451 13.77 50.14 -36.16
N LYS A 452 14.03 49.41 -37.25
CA LYS A 452 13.06 48.48 -37.85
C LYS A 452 13.11 47.13 -37.15
N GLU A 453 14.30 46.66 -36.81
CA GLU A 453 14.51 45.44 -36.04
C GLU A 453 13.83 45.57 -34.66
N MET A 454 14.03 46.70 -33.97
CA MET A 454 13.40 46.95 -32.67
C MET A 454 11.86 46.93 -32.73
N ASP A 455 11.25 47.61 -33.70
CA ASP A 455 9.77 47.62 -33.79
C ASP A 455 9.21 46.24 -34.16
N LEU A 456 9.95 45.45 -34.94
CA LEU A 456 9.56 44.08 -35.29
C LEU A 456 9.60 43.15 -34.07
N VAL A 457 10.68 43.20 -33.28
CA VAL A 457 10.80 42.38 -32.06
C VAL A 457 9.78 42.83 -31.01
N LEU A 458 9.48 44.13 -30.88
CA LEU A 458 8.41 44.61 -30.00
C LEU A 458 7.02 44.08 -30.43
N GLN A 459 6.74 44.01 -31.73
CA GLN A 459 5.51 43.42 -32.23
C GLN A 459 5.43 41.91 -31.93
N GLN A 460 6.55 41.19 -32.09
CA GLN A 460 6.65 39.78 -31.71
C GLN A 460 6.43 39.57 -30.21
N ALA A 461 7.01 40.42 -29.36
CA ALA A 461 6.82 40.37 -27.91
C ALA A 461 5.35 40.59 -27.50
N VAL A 462 4.66 41.55 -28.11
CA VAL A 462 3.23 41.78 -27.86
C VAL A 462 2.40 40.59 -28.34
N ALA A 463 2.69 40.06 -29.53
CA ALA A 463 1.99 38.88 -30.06
C ALA A 463 2.20 37.63 -29.20
N LEU A 464 3.42 37.43 -28.68
CA LEU A 464 3.74 36.37 -27.73
C LEU A 464 2.89 36.48 -26.46
N LEU A 465 2.86 37.66 -25.83
CA LEU A 465 2.05 37.87 -24.62
C LEU A 465 0.56 37.67 -24.87
N ASP A 466 0.05 38.15 -26.00
CA ASP A 466 -1.35 37.95 -26.39
C ASP A 466 -1.66 36.45 -26.66
N SER A 467 -0.67 35.68 -27.14
CA SER A 467 -0.79 34.23 -27.35
C SER A 467 -0.76 33.43 -26.04
N LEU A 468 -0.04 33.88 -25.01
CA LEU A 468 0.00 33.23 -23.68
C LEU A 468 -1.36 33.24 -22.99
N VAL A 469 -2.19 34.26 -23.26
CA VAL A 469 -3.59 34.31 -22.81
C VAL A 469 -4.43 33.21 -23.46
N GLN A 470 -4.08 32.80 -24.69
CA GLN A 470 -4.79 31.80 -25.47
C GLN A 470 -4.18 30.39 -25.39
N ALA A 471 -2.97 30.24 -24.85
CA ALA A 471 -2.18 29.01 -24.87
C ALA A 471 -2.96 27.77 -24.39
N ALA A 472 -3.04 26.75 -25.24
CA ALA A 472 -3.63 25.44 -24.93
C ALA A 472 -2.65 24.54 -24.14
N PRO A 473 -3.15 23.56 -23.36
CA PRO A 473 -2.29 22.52 -22.80
C PRO A 473 -1.57 21.77 -23.92
N LEU A 474 -0.36 21.32 -23.60
CA LEU A 474 0.59 20.68 -24.53
C LEU A 474 -0.07 19.59 -25.40
N GLU A 475 -0.03 19.76 -26.72
CA GLU A 475 -0.06 18.61 -27.61
C GLU A 475 1.20 17.78 -27.37
N LYS A 476 1.05 16.45 -27.30
CA LYS A 476 2.20 15.54 -27.20
C LYS A 476 3.01 15.61 -28.49
N LYS A 477 4.10 16.37 -28.47
CA LYS A 477 5.09 16.40 -29.55
C LYS A 477 5.99 15.16 -29.48
N SER A 478 6.32 14.61 -30.64
CA SER A 478 7.42 13.64 -30.75
C SER A 478 8.74 14.27 -30.29
N ALA A 479 9.74 13.45 -29.93
CA ALA A 479 11.05 13.95 -29.50
C ALA A 479 11.67 14.92 -30.52
N VAL A 480 11.62 14.57 -31.81
CA VAL A 480 12.13 15.42 -32.90
C VAL A 480 11.39 16.75 -32.96
N GLN A 481 10.06 16.74 -32.95
CA GLN A 481 9.25 17.96 -32.98
C GLN A 481 9.46 18.85 -31.75
N GLU A 482 9.72 18.24 -30.59
CA GLU A 482 10.04 18.98 -29.38
C GLU A 482 11.40 19.67 -29.52
N ILE A 483 12.43 18.98 -30.02
CA ILE A 483 13.76 19.57 -30.24
C ILE A 483 13.71 20.69 -31.26
N GLU A 484 13.10 20.45 -32.42
CA GLU A 484 12.95 21.45 -33.48
C GLU A 484 12.24 22.70 -32.97
N TYR A 485 11.17 22.51 -32.19
CA TYR A 485 10.47 23.62 -31.53
C TYR A 485 11.40 24.40 -30.61
N ARG A 486 12.15 23.73 -29.73
CA ARG A 486 13.06 24.36 -28.76
C ARG A 486 14.20 25.12 -29.44
N VAL A 487 14.75 24.55 -30.52
CA VAL A 487 15.79 25.19 -31.35
C VAL A 487 15.25 26.45 -32.02
N SER A 488 14.05 26.39 -32.60
CA SER A 488 13.45 27.52 -33.32
C SER A 488 13.26 28.78 -32.47
N LEU A 489 13.14 28.64 -31.14
CA LEU A 489 13.04 29.77 -30.21
C LEU A 489 14.32 30.62 -30.17
N TRP A 490 15.47 30.03 -30.51
CA TRP A 490 16.78 30.66 -30.37
C TRP A 490 17.47 30.96 -31.71
N GLU A 491 17.03 30.35 -32.81
CA GLU A 491 17.52 30.61 -34.17
C GLU A 491 17.60 32.11 -34.55
N PRO A 492 16.68 33.00 -34.12
CA PRO A 492 16.81 34.42 -34.42
C PRO A 492 18.03 35.10 -33.78
N LEU A 493 18.60 34.51 -32.73
CA LEU A 493 19.73 35.07 -31.97
C LEU A 493 21.08 34.46 -32.38
N VAL A 494 21.10 33.19 -32.77
CA VAL A 494 22.30 32.39 -32.96
C VAL A 494 22.10 31.38 -34.09
N ASP A 495 23.16 31.10 -34.86
CA ASP A 495 23.10 30.09 -35.94
C ASP A 495 23.14 28.68 -35.33
N ILE A 496 22.06 27.91 -35.45
CA ILE A 496 21.93 26.58 -34.86
C ILE A 496 21.85 25.51 -35.94
N THR A 497 22.72 24.51 -35.85
CA THR A 497 22.68 23.31 -36.70
C THR A 497 22.33 22.10 -35.85
N ALA A 498 21.22 21.42 -36.14
CA ALA A 498 20.81 20.21 -35.44
C ALA A 498 20.90 18.98 -36.36
N ASP A 499 21.83 18.07 -36.06
CA ASP A 499 21.94 16.77 -36.71
C ASP A 499 21.24 15.70 -35.86
N LEU A 500 20.06 15.28 -36.34
CA LEU A 500 19.23 14.24 -35.74
C LEU A 500 19.28 12.92 -36.54
N SER A 501 20.16 12.81 -37.55
CA SER A 501 20.19 11.66 -38.45
C SER A 501 20.55 10.34 -37.75
N GLY A 502 21.29 10.42 -36.64
CA GLY A 502 21.64 9.28 -35.79
C GLY A 502 20.63 8.98 -34.68
N PHE A 503 19.58 9.80 -34.53
CA PHE A 503 18.56 9.62 -33.50
C PHE A 503 17.45 8.69 -33.99
N THR A 504 17.17 7.65 -33.21
CA THR A 504 16.20 6.59 -33.58
C THR A 504 15.13 6.40 -32.51
N HIS A 505 15.48 6.49 -31.22
CA HIS A 505 14.53 6.31 -30.12
C HIS A 505 15.01 7.00 -28.83
N LEU A 506 14.06 7.31 -27.96
CA LEU A 506 14.31 7.71 -26.57
C LEU A 506 14.52 6.46 -25.69
N PRO A 507 15.45 6.51 -24.72
CA PRO A 507 15.51 5.52 -23.62
C PRO A 507 14.17 5.43 -22.88
N GLU A 508 13.81 4.26 -22.34
CA GLU A 508 12.54 4.06 -21.60
C GLU A 508 12.41 4.98 -20.37
N SER A 509 13.55 5.38 -19.79
CA SER A 509 13.67 6.30 -18.67
C SER A 509 13.41 7.77 -19.04
N SER A 510 13.37 8.10 -20.33
CA SER A 510 13.37 9.48 -20.83
C SER A 510 12.08 9.85 -21.55
N ASN A 511 11.67 11.12 -21.46
CA ASN A 511 10.55 11.65 -22.24
C ASN A 511 10.98 12.82 -23.13
N SER A 512 10.18 13.13 -24.15
CA SER A 512 10.50 14.17 -25.13
C SER A 512 10.68 15.57 -24.52
N GLN A 513 9.90 15.89 -23.48
CA GLN A 513 9.94 17.21 -22.83
C GLN A 513 11.23 17.43 -22.05
N ASP A 514 11.70 16.41 -21.32
CA ASP A 514 12.92 16.48 -20.55
C ASP A 514 14.13 16.59 -21.49
N LEU A 515 14.13 15.85 -22.61
CA LEU A 515 15.13 16.01 -23.68
C LEU A 515 15.14 17.43 -24.25
N GLY A 516 13.96 17.97 -24.57
CA GLY A 516 13.80 19.34 -25.06
C GLY A 516 14.30 20.38 -24.05
N GLY A 517 14.03 20.16 -22.76
CA GLY A 517 14.51 21.02 -21.67
C GLY A 517 16.03 21.03 -21.52
N VAL A 518 16.69 19.87 -21.65
CA VAL A 518 18.16 19.76 -21.61
C VAL A 518 18.80 20.51 -22.76
N ILE A 519 18.26 20.35 -23.97
CA ILE A 519 18.77 21.04 -25.17
C ILE A 519 18.55 22.55 -25.05
N GLU A 520 17.37 22.98 -24.60
CA GLU A 520 17.07 24.39 -24.37
C GLU A 520 18.01 25.02 -23.34
N GLU A 521 18.28 24.35 -22.23
CA GLU A 521 19.21 24.84 -21.21
C GLU A 521 20.65 24.93 -21.76
N ALA A 522 21.07 23.99 -22.61
CA ALA A 522 22.38 24.04 -23.27
C ALA A 522 22.49 25.23 -24.22
N ILE A 523 21.47 25.49 -25.04
CA ILE A 523 21.40 26.65 -25.95
C ILE A 523 21.37 27.95 -25.15
N SER A 524 20.49 28.04 -24.15
CA SER A 524 20.34 29.20 -23.27
C SER A 524 21.67 29.56 -22.58
N ASN A 525 22.42 28.57 -22.11
CA ASN A 525 23.73 28.79 -21.50
C ASN A 525 24.79 29.26 -22.52
N ALA A 526 24.81 28.67 -23.72
CA ALA A 526 25.71 29.10 -24.79
C ALA A 526 25.44 30.55 -25.21
N VAL A 527 24.18 30.94 -25.36
CA VAL A 527 23.81 32.32 -25.73
C VAL A 527 24.06 33.29 -24.58
N ARG A 528 23.51 33.03 -23.39
CA ARG A 528 23.50 33.98 -22.27
C ARG A 528 24.87 34.13 -21.61
N HIS A 529 25.58 33.02 -21.37
CA HIS A 529 26.81 33.05 -20.57
C HIS A 529 28.06 33.08 -21.43
N ALA A 530 28.02 32.38 -22.57
CA ALA A 530 29.16 32.29 -23.48
C ALA A 530 29.08 33.28 -24.66
N MET A 531 27.94 33.93 -24.90
CA MET A 531 27.76 34.86 -26.03
C MET A 531 28.09 34.18 -27.37
N ALA A 532 27.67 32.92 -27.54
CA ALA A 532 27.91 32.14 -28.75
C ALA A 532 27.20 32.74 -29.96
N THR A 533 27.85 32.64 -31.12
CA THR A 533 27.30 33.03 -32.44
C THR A 533 26.92 31.84 -33.30
N SER A 534 27.45 30.65 -32.99
CA SER A 534 27.11 29.39 -33.63
C SER A 534 27.03 28.24 -32.62
N ILE A 535 26.00 27.40 -32.77
CA ILE A 535 25.77 26.20 -31.97
C ILE A 535 25.52 25.00 -32.91
N SER A 536 26.17 23.87 -32.63
CA SER A 536 25.90 22.59 -33.28
C SER A 536 25.40 21.58 -32.25
N ILE A 537 24.31 20.91 -32.58
CA ILE A 537 23.62 19.93 -31.73
C ILE A 537 23.64 18.62 -32.50
N VAL A 538 24.17 17.56 -31.89
CA VAL A 538 24.18 16.21 -32.46
C VAL A 538 23.50 15.27 -31.48
N LEU A 539 22.46 14.57 -31.95
CA LEU A 539 21.82 13.48 -31.21
C LEU A 539 22.02 12.16 -31.94
N LYS A 540 22.52 11.16 -31.21
CA LYS A 540 22.72 9.81 -31.76
C LYS A 540 22.45 8.73 -30.71
N ASN A 541 21.83 7.63 -31.13
CA ASN A 541 21.83 6.40 -30.33
C ASN A 541 23.12 5.63 -30.63
N GLU A 542 23.94 5.35 -29.62
CA GLU A 542 25.11 4.49 -29.77
C GLU A 542 24.73 3.00 -29.80
N PRO A 543 25.58 2.12 -30.37
CA PRO A 543 25.28 0.68 -30.45
C PRO A 543 25.07 0.00 -29.08
N SER A 544 25.52 0.63 -28.00
CA SER A 544 25.28 0.22 -26.60
C SER A 544 23.83 0.42 -26.16
N GLY A 545 23.01 1.14 -26.92
CA GLY A 545 21.64 1.54 -26.55
C GLY A 545 21.55 2.94 -25.93
N GLU A 546 22.69 3.53 -25.56
CA GLU A 546 22.73 4.86 -24.93
C GLU A 546 22.41 5.98 -25.94
N LEU A 547 21.64 6.97 -25.50
CA LEU A 547 21.43 8.23 -26.22
C LEU A 547 22.54 9.20 -25.86
N VAL A 548 23.34 9.61 -26.86
CA VAL A 548 24.38 10.63 -26.70
C VAL A 548 23.88 11.95 -27.27
N ILE A 549 24.00 13.00 -26.46
CA ILE A 549 23.66 14.39 -26.80
C ILE A 549 24.94 15.20 -26.75
N GLU A 550 25.32 15.81 -27.87
CA GLU A 550 26.49 16.67 -27.96
C GLU A 550 26.07 18.07 -28.42
N VAL A 551 26.42 19.09 -27.63
CA VAL A 551 26.16 20.50 -27.94
C VAL A 551 27.49 21.25 -27.97
N VAL A 552 27.87 21.75 -29.15
CA VAL A 552 29.12 22.45 -29.41
C VAL A 552 28.82 23.92 -29.71
N ASN A 553 29.55 24.85 -29.08
CA ASN A 553 29.41 26.28 -29.37
C ASN A 553 30.75 27.01 -29.47
N ASP A 554 30.74 28.15 -30.15
CA ASP A 554 31.90 29.03 -30.39
C ASP A 554 32.08 30.15 -29.34
N GLY A 555 31.28 30.13 -28.27
CA GLY A 555 31.26 31.17 -27.26
C GLY A 555 32.51 31.25 -26.39
N MET A 556 32.56 32.31 -25.57
CA MET A 556 33.59 32.53 -24.56
C MET A 556 33.50 31.48 -23.46
N TRP A 557 34.64 30.84 -23.17
CA TRP A 557 34.78 30.00 -21.98
C TRP A 557 34.82 30.86 -20.73
N LYS A 558 34.02 30.45 -19.75
CA LYS A 558 34.12 30.88 -18.37
C LYS A 558 34.33 29.64 -17.54
N ASP A 559 35.28 29.67 -16.61
CA ASP A 559 35.46 28.57 -15.67
C ASP A 559 34.15 28.35 -14.89
N LEU A 560 33.72 27.09 -14.75
CA LEU A 560 32.57 26.73 -13.92
C LEU A 560 32.94 26.99 -12.45
N ILE A 561 32.71 28.23 -11.99
CA ILE A 561 33.08 28.62 -10.63
C ILE A 561 32.00 28.18 -9.61
N ASN A 562 30.77 27.86 -10.04
CA ASN A 562 29.75 27.15 -9.24
C ASN A 562 28.71 26.47 -10.14
N PRO A 563 28.44 25.16 -10.02
CA PRO A 563 27.33 24.52 -10.72
C PRO A 563 25.99 25.09 -10.24
N GLY A 564 25.19 25.61 -11.17
CA GLY A 564 23.84 26.13 -10.93
C GLY A 564 22.74 25.15 -11.31
N VAL A 565 21.49 25.63 -11.34
CA VAL A 565 20.28 24.84 -11.68
C VAL A 565 20.41 24.11 -13.02
N GLY A 566 21.03 24.72 -14.04
CA GLY A 566 21.22 24.10 -15.36
C GLY A 566 22.14 22.88 -15.34
N SER A 567 23.24 22.93 -14.60
CA SER A 567 24.13 21.76 -14.41
C SER A 567 23.48 20.64 -13.58
N ALA A 568 22.56 20.98 -12.66
CA ALA A 568 21.78 19.97 -11.94
C ALA A 568 20.76 19.26 -12.85
N LEU A 569 20.18 19.97 -13.84
CA LEU A 569 19.32 19.37 -14.86
C LEU A 569 20.08 18.32 -15.69
N TYR A 570 21.32 18.61 -16.09
CA TYR A 570 22.17 17.65 -16.82
C TYR A 570 22.48 16.41 -15.98
N SER A 571 22.82 16.61 -14.70
CA SER A 571 23.08 15.53 -13.76
C SER A 571 21.87 14.61 -13.57
N ILE A 572 20.67 15.16 -13.41
CA ILE A 572 19.43 14.38 -13.25
C ILE A 572 19.09 13.62 -14.54
N TYR A 573 19.25 14.24 -15.70
CA TYR A 573 18.85 13.63 -16.97
C TYR A 573 19.84 12.58 -17.48
N SER A 574 21.11 12.65 -17.08
CA SER A 574 22.18 11.73 -17.51
C SER A 574 22.72 10.82 -16.40
N ASP A 575 22.08 10.80 -15.22
CA ASP A 575 22.61 10.11 -14.03
C ASP A 575 24.09 10.47 -13.75
N GLU A 576 24.42 11.77 -13.78
CA GLU A 576 25.78 12.34 -13.65
C GLU A 576 26.74 12.05 -14.81
N HIS A 577 26.30 11.42 -15.92
CA HIS A 577 27.11 11.13 -17.10
C HIS A 577 27.12 12.29 -18.11
N TRP A 578 27.63 13.44 -17.68
CA TRP A 578 27.87 14.58 -18.55
C TRP A 578 29.24 15.20 -18.36
N THR A 579 29.76 15.81 -19.41
CA THR A 579 31.04 16.52 -19.39
C THR A 579 30.97 17.80 -20.19
N ILE A 580 31.73 18.81 -19.77
CA ILE A 580 31.95 20.02 -20.55
C ILE A 580 33.45 20.20 -20.76
N SER A 581 33.86 20.43 -22.00
CA SER A 581 35.27 20.56 -22.35
C SER A 581 35.47 21.66 -23.38
N ARG A 582 36.64 22.31 -23.35
CA ARG A 582 37.04 23.25 -24.39
C ARG A 582 38.15 22.65 -25.23
N ASN A 583 37.96 22.65 -26.54
CA ASN A 583 39.01 22.26 -27.46
C ASN A 583 40.08 23.38 -27.52
N PRO A 584 41.35 23.11 -27.17
CA PRO A 584 42.40 24.14 -27.12
C PRO A 584 42.76 24.70 -28.50
N THR A 585 42.48 23.95 -29.58
CA THR A 585 42.84 24.32 -30.96
C THR A 585 41.71 25.08 -31.63
N THR A 586 40.50 24.52 -31.61
CA THR A 586 39.32 25.15 -32.26
C THR A 586 38.64 26.19 -31.38
N ARG A 587 38.99 26.23 -30.08
CA ARG A 587 38.35 27.06 -29.04
C ARG A 587 36.85 26.82 -28.85
N LEU A 588 36.29 25.80 -29.50
CA LEU A 588 34.90 25.38 -29.31
C LEU A 588 34.72 24.73 -27.95
N THR A 589 33.54 24.97 -27.36
CA THR A 589 33.12 24.36 -26.10
C THR A 589 32.12 23.26 -26.40
N THR A 590 32.37 22.05 -25.93
CA THR A 590 31.51 20.88 -26.11
C THR A 590 30.92 20.45 -24.78
N LEU A 591 29.59 20.45 -24.68
CA LEU A 591 28.81 19.75 -23.67
C LEU A 591 28.42 18.39 -24.24
N ARG A 592 28.71 17.31 -23.53
CA ARG A 592 28.33 15.94 -23.92
C ARG A 592 27.60 15.26 -22.77
N LEU A 593 26.41 14.72 -23.04
CA LEU A 593 25.62 13.89 -22.13
C LEU A 593 25.44 12.50 -22.72
N SER A 594 25.41 11.49 -21.85
CA SER A 594 25.07 10.10 -22.23
C SER A 594 23.93 9.62 -21.33
N VAL A 595 22.87 9.06 -21.92
CA VAL A 595 21.66 8.64 -21.23
C VAL A 595 21.37 7.18 -21.54
N SER A 596 21.24 6.36 -20.51
CA SER A 596 21.02 4.91 -20.60
C SER A 596 19.56 4.50 -20.47
#